data_AF-A0A661TA49-F1
#
_entry.id   AF-A0A661TA49-F1
#
_cell.length_a   1.000
_cell.length_b   1.000
_cell.length_c   1.000
_cell.angle_alpha   90.00
_cell.angle_beta   90.00
_cell.angle_gamma   90.00
#
_symmetry.space_group_name_H-M   'P 1'
#
loop_
_entity.id
_entity.type
_entity.pdbx_description
1 polymer ?
#
loop_
_entity_poly.entity_id
_entity_poly.type
_entity_poly.pdbx_seq_one_letter_code
_entity_poly.pdbx_strand_id
1 'polypeptide(L)'
;AEEGDATWTKVLVHPAQQVPAGNYDFVMSLQATVSSTNNSVVYRVVGDVTMEEVELHIDRERPTIREAYFFNMSWDGGPFALDIEMARSGTSFSANCDFAEFSVKRRS
;
A
#
# COMPACT_ATOMS: atom_id res chain seq x y z
N ALA A 1 19.45 -8.50 -16.95
CA ALA A 1 19.48 -8.10 -15.54
C ALA A 1 18.59 -9.09 -14.82
N GLU A 2 19.14 -9.84 -13.88
CA GLU A 2 18.35 -10.76 -13.06
C GLU A 2 17.36 -9.91 -12.26
N GLU A 3 16.06 -10.01 -12.57
CA GLU A 3 14.99 -9.62 -11.66
C GLU A 3 15.12 -10.53 -10.44
N GLY A 4 15.98 -10.12 -9.50
CA GLY A 4 16.05 -10.78 -8.20
C GLY A 4 14.68 -10.68 -7.57
N ASP A 5 14.04 -11.82 -7.33
CA ASP A 5 12.71 -11.94 -6.73
C ASP A 5 12.62 -11.02 -5.50
N ALA A 6 11.96 -9.88 -5.68
CA ALA A 6 11.74 -8.94 -4.61
C ALA A 6 10.86 -9.64 -3.57
N THR A 7 11.40 -9.90 -2.38
CA THR A 7 10.62 -10.53 -1.31
C THR A 7 9.62 -9.51 -0.77
N TRP A 8 8.36 -9.64 -1.20
CA TRP A 8 7.24 -8.82 -0.76
C TRP A 8 6.78 -9.22 0.64
N THR A 9 6.61 -8.23 1.50
CA THR A 9 6.08 -8.39 2.86
C THR A 9 4.78 -7.62 2.97
N LYS A 10 3.71 -8.28 3.43
CA LYS A 10 2.47 -7.59 3.80
C LYS A 10 2.72 -6.73 5.03
N VAL A 11 2.68 -5.41 4.84
CA VAL A 11 2.87 -4.44 5.91
C VAL A 11 1.54 -3.91 6.45
N LEU A 12 0.47 -4.06 5.66
CA LEU A 12 -0.90 -3.83 6.08
C LEU A 12 -1.77 -4.96 5.57
N VAL A 13 -2.56 -5.53 6.48
CA VAL A 13 -3.63 -6.47 6.15
C VAL A 13 -4.95 -5.83 6.54
N HIS A 14 -5.75 -5.43 5.56
CA HIS A 14 -7.08 -4.93 5.84
C HIS A 14 -8.08 -6.08 5.70
N PRO A 15 -8.83 -6.44 6.76
CA PRO A 15 -9.81 -7.51 6.65
C PRO A 15 -10.86 -7.14 5.60
N ALA A 16 -11.33 -8.15 4.87
CA ALA A 16 -12.37 -7.96 3.88
C ALA A 16 -13.62 -7.33 4.51
N GLN A 17 -14.15 -6.28 3.88
CA GLN A 17 -15.37 -5.60 4.30
C GLN A 17 -16.48 -5.81 3.27
N GLN A 18 -17.72 -5.90 3.73
CA GLN A 18 -18.87 -5.97 2.83
C GLN A 18 -19.15 -4.57 2.25
N VAL A 19 -18.97 -4.42 0.94
CA VAL A 19 -19.25 -3.19 0.20
C VAL A 19 -20.45 -3.45 -0.72
N PRO A 20 -21.52 -2.63 -0.67
CA PRO A 20 -22.65 -2.78 -1.59
C PRO A 20 -22.28 -2.54 -3.07
N ALA A 21 -23.19 -2.86 -3.98
CA ALA A 21 -23.01 -2.51 -5.39
C ALA A 21 -23.09 -0.98 -5.59
N GLY A 22 -22.20 -0.42 -6.41
CA GLY A 22 -22.18 1.01 -6.71
C GLY A 22 -20.88 1.54 -7.29
N ASN A 23 -20.83 2.86 -7.47
CA ASN A 23 -19.61 3.58 -7.85
C ASN A 23 -19.00 4.21 -6.62
N TYR A 24 -17.67 4.15 -6.51
CA TYR A 24 -16.98 4.50 -5.28
C TYR A 24 -15.73 5.35 -5.55
N ASP A 25 -15.44 6.21 -4.58
CA ASP A 25 -14.15 6.85 -4.38
C ASP A 25 -13.43 6.09 -3.27
N PHE A 26 -12.29 5.51 -3.62
CA PHE A 26 -11.43 4.81 -2.69
C PHE A 26 -10.26 5.70 -2.32
N VAL A 27 -10.00 5.78 -1.01
CA VAL A 27 -8.80 6.43 -0.48
C VAL A 27 -8.09 5.42 0.40
N MET A 28 -6.81 5.23 0.13
CA MET A 28 -5.94 4.44 0.98
C MET A 28 -4.77 5.31 1.39
N SER A 29 -4.49 5.40 2.68
CA SER A 29 -3.35 6.14 3.20
C SER A 29 -2.52 5.26 4.12
N LEU A 30 -1.21 5.45 4.09
CA LEU A 30 -0.26 4.71 4.92
C LEU A 30 0.80 5.64 5.48
N GLN A 31 1.27 5.30 6.67
CA GLN A 31 2.53 5.77 7.22
C GLN A 31 3.33 4.57 7.71
N ALA A 32 4.58 4.49 7.30
CA ALA A 32 5.51 3.48 7.79
C ALA A 32 6.83 4.10 8.23
N THR A 33 7.40 3.63 9.34
CA THR A 33 8.73 3.99 9.79
C THR A 33 9.72 2.88 9.45
N VAL A 34 10.85 3.22 8.84
CA VAL A 34 11.92 2.27 8.46
C VAL A 34 13.11 2.38 9.41
N SER A 35 13.78 1.26 9.68
CA SER A 35 14.94 1.23 10.60
C SER A 35 16.26 1.73 10.00
N SER A 36 16.30 2.01 8.70
CA SER A 36 17.50 2.48 8.00
C SER A 36 17.16 3.55 6.98
N THR A 37 18.06 4.51 6.81
CA THR A 37 17.93 5.60 5.85
C THR A 37 18.88 5.44 4.66
N ASN A 38 18.70 6.24 3.61
CA ASN A 38 19.43 6.16 2.34
C ASN A 38 19.19 4.85 1.57
N ASN A 39 17.92 4.45 1.49
CA ASN A 39 17.47 3.23 0.83
C ASN A 39 16.21 3.50 0.00
N SER A 40 15.96 2.62 -0.97
CA SER A 40 14.70 2.62 -1.72
C SER A 40 13.77 1.52 -1.22
N VAL A 41 12.48 1.81 -1.21
CA VAL A 41 11.42 0.86 -0.89
C VAL A 41 10.40 0.88 -2.02
N VAL A 42 10.01 -0.29 -2.48
CA VAL A 42 8.92 -0.43 -3.45
C VAL A 42 7.67 -0.87 -2.70
N TYR A 43 6.53 -0.26 -3.00
CA TYR A 43 5.25 -0.62 -2.41
C TYR A 43 4.19 -0.82 -3.49
N ARG A 44 3.23 -1.68 -3.18
CA ARG A 44 2.10 -1.98 -4.05
C ARG A 44 0.85 -2.26 -3.25
N VAL A 45 -0.29 -2.06 -3.89
CA VAL A 45 -1.61 -2.42 -3.36
C VAL A 45 -2.08 -3.68 -4.07
N VAL A 46 -2.50 -4.67 -3.30
CA VAL A 46 -2.98 -5.96 -3.81
C VAL A 46 -4.29 -6.35 -3.13
N GLY A 47 -5.08 -7.22 -3.76
CA GLY A 47 -6.40 -7.63 -3.28
C GLY A 47 -7.40 -7.65 -4.42
N ASP A 48 -8.59 -7.10 -4.20
CA ASP A 48 -9.61 -6.94 -5.25
C ASP A 48 -9.21 -5.89 -6.31
N VAL A 49 -8.21 -5.07 -6.01
CA VAL A 49 -7.55 -4.17 -6.95
C VAL A 49 -6.04 -4.41 -6.87
N THR A 50 -5.38 -4.42 -8.02
CA THR A 50 -3.92 -4.38 -8.11
C THR A 50 -3.51 -3.01 -8.66
N MET A 51 -2.64 -2.31 -7.94
CA MET A 51 -2.09 -1.02 -8.36
C MET A 51 -0.64 -1.16 -8.82
N GLU A 52 -0.16 -0.19 -9.59
CA GLU A 52 1.23 -0.11 -10.01
C GLU A 52 2.19 -0.04 -8.81
N GLU A 53 3.36 -0.63 -8.98
CA GLU A 53 4.44 -0.56 -8.01
C GLU A 53 5.02 0.85 -8.01
N VAL A 54 5.20 1.42 -6.82
CA VAL A 54 5.80 2.75 -6.66
C VAL A 54 7.07 2.62 -5.83
N GLU A 55 8.16 3.22 -6.30
CA GLU A 55 9.44 3.26 -5.60
C GLU A 55 9.60 4.59 -4.85
N LEU A 56 9.93 4.52 -3.57
CA LEU A 56 10.23 5.67 -2.73
C LEU A 56 11.68 5.64 -2.28
N HIS A 57 12.34 6.78 -2.44
CA HIS A 57 13.66 6.99 -1.88
C HIS A 57 13.57 7.63 -0.49
N ILE A 58 14.15 6.98 0.51
CA ILE A 58 14.13 7.43 1.91
C ILE A 58 15.47 8.07 2.22
N ASP A 59 15.44 9.38 2.47
CA ASP A 59 16.63 10.15 2.82
C ASP A 59 17.08 9.93 4.28
N ARG A 60 18.25 10.51 4.62
CA ARG A 60 18.89 10.39 5.94
C ARG A 60 18.17 11.06 7.08
N GLU A 61 17.25 11.99 6.80
CA GLU A 61 16.66 12.85 7.81
C GLU A 61 15.27 12.39 8.23
N ARG A 62 14.58 11.62 7.38
CA ARG A 62 13.19 11.20 7.61
C ARG A 62 13.01 9.71 7.31
N PRO A 63 13.18 8.83 8.30
CA PRO A 63 12.90 7.40 8.14
C PRO A 63 11.39 7.09 8.10
N THR A 64 10.54 8.03 7.67
CA THR A 64 9.08 7.88 7.66
C THR A 64 8.56 8.07 6.25
N ILE A 65 7.87 7.06 5.76
CA ILE A 65 7.14 7.03 4.50
C ILE A 65 5.70 7.48 4.79
N ARG A 66 5.13 8.35 3.95
CA ARG A 66 3.72 8.71 3.97
C ARG A 66 3.17 8.76 2.56
N GLU A 67 2.17 7.93 2.29
CA GLU A 67 1.60 7.82 0.96
C GLU A 67 0.07 7.78 1.02
N ALA A 68 -0.56 8.29 -0.03
CA ALA A 68 -1.99 8.22 -0.20
C ALA A 68 -2.33 7.93 -1.67
N TYR A 69 -3.23 6.98 -1.87
CA TYR A 69 -3.75 6.60 -3.17
C TYR A 69 -5.23 6.88 -3.27
N PHE A 70 -5.61 7.37 -4.45
CA PHE A 70 -6.98 7.73 -4.78
C PHE A 70 -7.34 7.04 -6.08
N PHE A 71 -8.42 6.26 -6.07
CA PHE A 71 -8.93 5.67 -7.29
C PHE A 71 -10.45 5.53 -7.26
N ASN A 72 -10.98 5.28 -8.45
CA ASN A 72 -12.39 5.36 -8.75
C ASN A 72 -12.78 4.06 -9.45
N MET A 73 -13.74 3.31 -8.89
CA MET A 73 -14.22 2.10 -9.55
C MET A 73 -15.72 1.85 -9.30
N SER A 74 -16.30 1.05 -10.19
CA SER A 74 -17.59 0.40 -10.00
C SER A 74 -17.37 -0.94 -9.30
N TRP A 75 -18.23 -1.27 -8.34
CA TRP A 75 -18.20 -2.53 -7.60
C TRP A 75 -19.56 -3.20 -7.70
N ASP A 76 -19.57 -4.52 -7.93
CA ASP A 76 -20.80 -5.31 -8.07
C ASP A 76 -21.41 -5.74 -6.72
N GLY A 77 -20.71 -5.42 -5.63
CA GLY A 77 -21.13 -5.74 -4.28
C GLY A 77 -20.51 -7.03 -3.75
N GLY A 78 -20.29 -7.10 -2.44
CA GLY A 78 -19.71 -8.25 -1.77
C GLY A 78 -18.46 -7.91 -0.94
N PRO A 79 -17.66 -8.92 -0.57
CA PRO A 79 -16.44 -8.71 0.20
C PRO A 79 -15.41 -7.95 -0.64
N PHE A 80 -14.83 -6.90 -0.06
CA PHE A 80 -13.77 -6.10 -0.65
C PHE A 80 -12.58 -6.06 0.31
N ALA A 81 -11.40 -6.44 -0.17
CA ALA A 81 -10.15 -6.51 0.57
C ALA A 81 -9.02 -5.80 -0.19
N LEU A 82 -8.19 -5.09 0.57
CA LEU A 82 -6.96 -4.50 0.08
C LEU A 82 -5.86 -4.68 1.12
N ASP A 83 -4.72 -5.16 0.66
CA ASP A 83 -3.49 -5.25 1.43
C ASP A 83 -2.44 -4.34 0.81
N ILE A 84 -1.50 -3.89 1.65
CA ILE A 84 -0.30 -3.18 1.19
C ILE A 84 0.89 -4.11 1.37
N GLU A 85 1.61 -4.29 0.28
CA GLU A 85 2.86 -5.03 0.26
C GLU A 85 4.03 -4.08 0.02
N MET A 86 5.13 -4.34 0.71
CA MET A 86 6.39 -3.63 0.53
C MET A 86 7.50 -4.62 0.21
N ALA A 87 8.36 -4.25 -0.73
CA ALA A 87 9.58 -4.96 -1.06
C ALA A 87 10.79 -4.03 -0.98
N ARG A 88 11.95 -4.65 -0.80
CA ARG A 88 13.24 -3.98 -0.66
C ARG A 88 13.81 -3.60 -2.03
N SER A 89 14.45 -2.44 -2.12
CA SER A 89 15.42 -2.14 -3.19
C SER A 89 16.80 -1.91 -2.55
N GLY A 90 17.72 -2.86 -2.73
CA GLY A 90 19.15 -2.67 -2.47
C GLY A 90 19.75 -3.07 -1.11
N THR A 91 19.06 -2.94 0.05
CA THR A 91 19.62 -3.35 1.37
C THR A 91 18.57 -3.82 2.41
N SER A 92 19.02 -4.42 3.53
CA SER A 92 18.14 -4.95 4.59
C SER A 92 17.66 -3.86 5.56
N PHE A 93 16.35 -3.65 5.65
CA PHE A 93 15.69 -2.84 6.67
C PHE A 93 14.46 -3.55 7.25
N SER A 94 13.94 -3.02 8.35
CA SER A 94 12.63 -3.35 8.92
C SER A 94 11.71 -2.14 8.77
N ALA A 95 10.48 -2.35 8.28
CA ALA A 95 9.42 -1.35 8.27
C ALA A 95 8.39 -1.69 9.35
N ASN A 96 7.94 -0.69 10.07
CA ASN A 96 6.79 -0.76 10.95
C ASN A 96 5.68 0.11 10.35
N CYS A 97 4.51 -0.47 10.09
CA CYS A 97 3.34 0.31 9.73
C CYS A 97 2.85 1.05 10.98
N ASP A 98 3.01 2.36 11.02
CA ASP A 98 2.58 3.20 12.14
C ASP A 98 1.07 3.49 12.05
N PHE A 99 0.58 3.64 10.83
CA PHE A 99 -0.80 3.98 10.53
C PHE A 99 -1.15 3.50 9.13
N ALA A 100 -2.36 2.99 8.95
CA ALA A 100 -2.99 2.95 7.66
C ALA A 100 -4.50 3.08 7.79
N GLU A 101 -5.09 3.76 6.82
CA GLU A 101 -6.53 3.95 6.75
C GLU A 101 -7.00 3.63 5.34
N PHE A 102 -8.12 2.92 5.29
CA PHE A 102 -8.86 2.62 4.09
C PHE A 102 -10.25 3.24 4.22
N SER A 103 -10.61 4.06 3.23
CA SER A 103 -11.89 4.75 3.18
C SER A 103 -12.59 4.48 1.85
N VAL A 104 -13.88 4.17 1.94
CA VAL A 104 -14.75 3.93 0.80
C VAL A 104 -15.91 4.89 0.87
N LYS A 105 -16.05 5.74 -0.14
CA LYS A 105 -17.17 6.67 -0.25
C LYS A 105 -17.96 6.37 -1.51
N ARG A 106 -19.26 6.09 -1.35
CA ARG A 106 -20.16 5.91 -2.49
C ARG A 106 -20.33 7.25 -3.21
N ARG A 107 -20.17 7.25 -4.54
CA ARG A 107 -20.59 8.35 -5.40
C ARG A 107 -22.11 8.28 -5.58
N SER A 108 -22.77 9.35 -5.14
CA SER A 108 -24.21 9.59 -5.30
C SER A 108 -24.58 9.79 -6.76
#